data_AF-A0A961I7T5-F1
#
_entry.id   AF-A0A961I7T5-F1
#
_cell.length_a   1.000
_cell.length_b   1.000
_cell.length_c   1.000
_cell.angle_alpha   90.00
_cell.angle_beta   90.00
_cell.angle_gamma   90.00
#
_symmetry.space_group_name_H-M   'P 1'
#
loop_
_entity.id
_entity.type
_entity.pdbx_description
1 polymer ?
#
loop_
_entity_poly.entity_id
_entity_poly.type
_entity_poly.pdbx_seq_one_letter_code
_entity_poly.pdbx_strand_id
1 'polypeptide(L)'
;NHLGDRAADYTTAALAQEMTRSDYHKQYMIYLDALDRYLSYRLPDYDYETHMGGVFYIFLRGVQQGDSTGIYYHRPEKSELEDFRRQLSGYQSESKSFTLS
;
A
#
# COMPACT_ATOMS: atom_id res chain seq x y z
N ASN A 1 4.70 13.34 -3.89
CA ASN A 1 3.58 14.11 -3.27
C ASN A 1 3.38 15.56 -3.78
N HIS A 2 4.20 16.11 -4.68
CA HIS A 2 3.90 17.38 -5.36
C HIS A 2 3.50 17.06 -6.81
N LEU A 3 2.22 17.24 -7.14
CA LEU A 3 1.67 16.99 -8.47
C LEU A 3 1.34 18.30 -9.20
N GLY A 4 1.37 19.42 -8.48
CA GLY A 4 0.99 20.75 -8.95
C GLY A 4 0.60 21.63 -7.77
N ASP A 5 0.15 22.85 -8.07
CA ASP A 5 -0.15 23.88 -7.08
C ASP A 5 -1.65 24.05 -6.84
N ARG A 6 -2.50 23.33 -7.59
CA ARG A 6 -3.96 23.39 -7.47
C ARG A 6 -4.52 22.01 -7.13
N ALA A 7 -5.63 21.96 -6.41
CA ALA A 7 -6.30 20.68 -6.11
C ALA A 7 -6.73 19.91 -7.38
N ALA A 8 -7.03 20.62 -8.47
CA ALA A 8 -7.32 20.01 -9.76
C ALA A 8 -6.14 19.21 -10.35
N ASP A 9 -4.92 19.40 -9.85
CA ASP A 9 -3.74 18.62 -10.25
C ASP A 9 -3.64 17.28 -9.47
N TYR A 10 -4.53 17.07 -8.47
CA TYR A 10 -4.61 15.89 -7.61
C TYR A 10 -5.85 15.03 -7.90
N THR A 11 -6.18 14.86 -9.18
CA THR A 11 -7.25 13.94 -9.61
C THR A 11 -6.90 12.49 -9.32
N THR A 12 -7.91 11.61 -9.23
CA THR A 12 -7.70 10.16 -9.03
C THR A 12 -6.70 9.54 -10.01
N ALA A 13 -6.74 9.96 -11.28
CA ALA A 13 -5.80 9.47 -12.30
C ALA A 13 -4.37 9.93 -12.05
N ALA A 14 -4.18 11.20 -11.65
CA ALA A 14 -2.88 11.75 -11.32
C ALA A 14 -2.28 11.10 -10.06
N LEU A 15 -3.13 10.82 -9.05
CA LEU A 15 -2.73 10.08 -7.86
C LEU A 15 -2.28 8.66 -8.20
N ALA A 16 -3.03 7.93 -9.03
CA ALA A 16 -2.67 6.56 -9.42
C ALA A 16 -1.31 6.49 -10.15
N GLN A 17 -1.01 7.47 -11.00
CA GLN A 17 0.31 7.57 -11.65
C GLN A 17 1.41 7.86 -10.64
N GLU A 18 1.18 8.77 -9.69
CA GLU A 18 2.17 9.09 -8.65
C GLU A 18 2.40 7.90 -7.71
N MET A 19 1.37 7.13 -7.36
CA MET A 19 1.48 5.90 -6.57
C MET A 19 2.40 4.88 -7.23
N THR A 20 2.32 4.75 -8.56
CA THR A 20 3.22 3.90 -9.37
C THR A 20 4.63 4.48 -9.40
N ARG A 21 4.77 5.77 -9.71
CA ARG A 21 6.08 6.43 -9.88
C ARG A 21 6.90 6.47 -8.59
N SER A 22 6.24 6.66 -7.46
CA SER A 22 6.90 6.84 -6.15
C SER A 22 7.06 5.53 -5.39
N ASP A 23 6.74 4.38 -6.01
CA ASP A 23 6.78 3.06 -5.36
C ASP A 23 5.94 2.97 -4.07
N TYR A 24 4.93 3.83 -3.92
CA TYR A 24 4.06 3.84 -2.74
C TYR A 24 3.26 2.53 -2.61
N HIS A 25 3.09 1.79 -3.72
CA HIS A 25 2.56 0.44 -3.70
C HIS A 25 3.36 -0.51 -2.81
N LYS A 26 4.69 -0.54 -2.94
CA LYS A 26 5.55 -1.38 -2.09
C LYS A 26 5.46 -0.93 -0.63
N GLN A 27 5.49 0.38 -0.40
CA GLN A 27 5.42 0.95 0.94
C GLN A 27 4.15 0.50 1.67
N TYR A 28 2.98 0.68 1.05
CA TYR A 28 1.75 0.30 1.74
C TYR A 28 1.60 -1.21 1.88
N MET A 29 2.12 -2.04 0.96
CA MET A 29 2.07 -3.50 1.09
C MET A 29 2.89 -4.00 2.29
N ILE A 30 4.03 -3.37 2.60
CA ILE A 30 4.81 -3.66 3.81
C ILE A 30 4.00 -3.34 5.08
N TYR A 31 3.36 -2.17 5.11
CA TYR A 31 2.53 -1.78 6.27
C TYR A 31 1.29 -2.66 6.41
N LEU A 32 0.67 -3.03 5.29
CA LEU A 32 -0.47 -3.94 5.25
C LEU A 32 -0.09 -5.32 5.79
N ASP A 33 1.05 -5.87 5.38
CA ASP A 33 1.57 -7.13 5.89
C ASP A 33 1.82 -7.08 7.40
N ALA A 34 2.46 -6.01 7.88
CA ALA A 34 2.70 -5.82 9.31
C ALA A 34 1.39 -5.72 10.11
N LEU A 35 0.40 -4.99 9.58
CA LEU A 35 -0.91 -4.83 10.21
C LEU A 35 -1.71 -6.15 10.22
N ASP A 36 -1.75 -6.89 9.12
CA ASP A 36 -2.41 -8.21 9.04
C ASP A 36 -1.83 -9.20 10.08
N ARG A 37 -0.49 -9.27 10.19
CA ARG A 37 0.18 -10.09 11.21
C ARG A 37 -0.12 -9.62 12.63
N TYR A 38 -0.16 -8.30 12.85
CA TYR A 38 -0.48 -7.74 14.15
C TYR A 38 -1.93 -8.06 14.55
N LEU A 39 -2.90 -7.90 13.65
CA LEU A 39 -4.31 -8.16 13.91
C LEU A 39 -4.57 -9.65 14.15
N SER A 40 -3.96 -10.55 13.37
CA SER A 40 -4.07 -11.99 13.59
C SER A 40 -3.50 -12.45 14.94
N TYR A 41 -2.51 -11.73 15.49
CA TYR A 41 -2.02 -11.98 16.84
C TYR A 41 -2.94 -11.42 17.94
N ARG A 42 -3.61 -10.28 17.68
CA ARG A 42 -4.35 -9.52 18.71
C ARG A 42 -5.84 -9.84 18.77
N LEU A 43 -6.46 -10.21 17.65
CA LEU A 43 -7.89 -10.45 17.54
C LEU A 43 -8.16 -11.95 17.42
N PRO A 44 -8.91 -12.56 18.36
CA PRO A 44 -9.47 -13.89 18.19
C PRO A 44 -10.35 -13.92 16.93
N ASP A 45 -10.30 -15.03 16.19
CA ASP A 45 -11.10 -15.25 14.98
C ASP A 45 -10.90 -14.18 13.89
N TYR A 46 -9.72 -13.57 13.83
CA TYR A 46 -9.37 -12.62 12.78
C TYR A 46 -9.45 -13.28 11.40
N ASP A 47 -10.18 -12.61 10.51
CA ASP A 47 -10.33 -12.95 9.11
C ASP A 47 -10.06 -11.70 8.25
N TYR A 48 -9.11 -11.81 7.33
CA TYR A 48 -8.70 -10.69 6.47
C TYR A 48 -9.88 -10.12 5.67
N GLU A 49 -10.75 -10.97 5.14
CA GLU A 49 -11.82 -10.54 4.23
C GLU A 49 -12.87 -9.68 4.93
N THR A 50 -13.12 -9.95 6.20
CA THR A 50 -14.14 -9.25 7.00
C THR A 50 -13.57 -8.12 7.87
N HIS A 51 -12.32 -8.24 8.30
CA HIS A 51 -11.73 -7.27 9.24
C HIS A 51 -10.78 -6.26 8.58
N MET A 52 -10.23 -6.56 7.40
CA MET A 52 -9.30 -5.65 6.73
C MET A 52 -10.01 -4.65 5.82
N GLY A 53 -9.93 -3.36 6.19
CA GLY A 53 -10.59 -2.25 5.49
C GLY A 53 -9.79 -1.59 4.37
N GLY A 54 -8.57 -2.06 4.08
CA GLY A 54 -7.69 -1.49 3.04
C GLY A 54 -6.77 -0.38 3.53
N VAL A 55 -6.28 0.43 2.60
CA VAL A 55 -5.22 1.43 2.79
C VAL A 55 -5.67 2.77 2.21
N PHE A 56 -5.42 3.84 2.96
CA PHE A 56 -5.59 5.21 2.49
C PHE A 56 -4.23 5.90 2.35
N TYR A 57 -4.04 6.61 1.23
CA TYR A 57 -2.91 7.50 1.02
C TYR A 57 -3.42 8.91 0.77
N ILE A 58 -3.05 9.84 1.66
CA ILE A 58 -3.60 11.20 1.68
C ILE A 58 -2.55 12.18 1.15
N PHE A 59 -2.83 12.75 -0.01
CA PHE A 59 -2.05 13.83 -0.61
C PHE A 59 -2.60 15.17 -0.11
N LEU A 60 -2.10 15.62 1.04
CA LEU A 60 -2.61 16.78 1.78
C LEU A 60 -2.84 18.05 0.93
N ARG A 61 -2.01 18.29 -0.09
CA ARG A 61 -2.14 19.45 -1.00
C ARG A 61 -3.34 19.37 -1.96
N GLY A 62 -3.87 18.17 -2.18
CA GLY A 62 -5.00 17.91 -3.04
C GLY A 62 -6.34 17.79 -2.32
N VAL A 63 -6.35 17.76 -0.98
CA VAL A 63 -7.58 17.56 -0.20
C VAL A 63 -8.39 18.86 -0.15
N GLN A 64 -9.63 18.80 -0.64
CA GLN A 64 -10.60 19.90 -0.52
C GLN A 64 -11.88 19.44 0.21
N GLN A 65 -12.50 20.34 0.96
CA GLN A 65 -13.78 20.04 1.60
C GLN A 65 -14.86 19.75 0.56
N GLY A 66 -15.59 18.65 0.75
CA GLY A 66 -16.70 18.27 -0.12
C GLY A 66 -16.30 17.53 -1.41
N ASP A 67 -15.01 17.27 -1.62
CA ASP A 67 -14.51 16.55 -2.79
C ASP A 67 -13.65 15.34 -2.40
N SER A 68 -13.48 14.40 -3.32
CA SER A 68 -12.65 13.18 -3.17
C SER A 68 -11.22 13.35 -3.68
N THR A 69 -10.84 14.58 -4.07
CA THR A 69 -9.51 14.93 -4.54
C THR A 69 -8.45 14.76 -3.45
N GLY A 70 -7.24 14.36 -3.85
CA GLY A 70 -6.13 14.14 -2.92
C GLY A 70 -6.22 12.89 -2.04
N ILE A 71 -7.27 12.07 -2.15
CA ILE A 71 -7.40 10.81 -1.40
C ILE A 71 -7.28 9.63 -2.36
N TYR A 72 -6.27 8.80 -2.14
CA TYR A 72 -6.16 7.49 -2.77
C TYR A 72 -6.61 6.42 -1.78
N TYR A 73 -7.51 5.55 -2.21
CA TYR A 73 -7.96 4.39 -1.44
C TYR A 73 -7.74 3.12 -2.25
N HIS A 74 -7.20 2.10 -1.59
CA HIS A 74 -7.04 0.77 -2.19
C HIS A 74 -7.23 -0.30 -1.12
N ARG A 75 -8.02 -1.32 -1.43
CA ARG A 75 -8.13 -2.53 -0.60
C ARG A 75 -7.55 -3.70 -1.38
N PRO A 76 -6.28 -4.08 -1.13
CA PRO A 76 -5.71 -5.25 -1.74
C PRO A 76 -6.51 -6.50 -1.40
N GLU A 77 -6.71 -7.37 -2.36
CA GLU A 77 -7.18 -8.72 -2.10
C GLU A 77 -6.16 -9.49 -1.26
N LYS A 78 -6.62 -10.48 -0.51
CA LYS A 78 -5.72 -11.33 0.29
C LYS A 78 -4.67 -12.02 -0.60
N SER A 79 -5.07 -12.42 -1.80
CA SER A 79 -4.20 -13.01 -2.84
C SER A 79 -3.01 -12.10 -3.17
N GLU A 80 -3.24 -10.80 -3.36
CA GLU A 80 -2.19 -9.81 -3.66
C GLU A 80 -1.20 -9.67 -2.50
N LEU A 81 -1.69 -9.70 -1.25
CA LEU A 81 -0.85 -9.68 -0.06
C LEU A 81 0.01 -10.96 0.05
N GLU A 82 -0.57 -12.12 -0.25
CA GLU A 82 0.14 -13.40 -0.28
C GLU A 82 1.20 -13.46 -1.39
N ASP A 83 0.89 -12.93 -2.58
CA ASP A 83 1.85 -12.80 -3.68
C ASP A 83 3.03 -11.90 -3.30
N PHE A 84 2.75 -10.75 -2.67
CA PHE A 84 3.78 -9.86 -2.18
C PHE A 84 4.70 -10.54 -1.15
N ARG A 85 4.13 -11.30 -0.21
CA ARG A 85 4.91 -12.10 0.78
C ARG A 85 5.81 -13.13 0.10
N ARG A 86 5.32 -13.82 -0.93
CA ARG A 86 6.11 -14.79 -1.71
C ARG A 86 7.31 -14.13 -2.41
N GLN A 87 7.11 -12.95 -2.98
CA GLN A 87 8.19 -12.21 -3.65
C GLN A 87 9.27 -11.75 -2.66
N LEU A 88 8.86 -11.26 -1.48
CA LEU A 88 9.80 -10.84 -0.43
C LEU A 88 10.64 -12.00 0.12
N SER A 89 10.04 -13.17 0.34
CA SER A 89 10.77 -14.34 0.84
C SER A 89 11.73 -14.92 -0.20
N GLY A 90 11.35 -14.89 -1.48
CA GLY A 90 12.23 -15.24 -2.61
C GLY A 90 13.49 -14.37 -2.67
N TYR A 91 13.35 -13.05 -2.44
CA TYR A 91 14.46 -12.09 -2.45
C TYR A 91 15.53 -12.38 -1.38
N GLN A 92 15.13 -12.93 -0.23
CA GLN A 92 16.06 -13.28 0.86
C GLN A 92 16.86 -14.56 0.57
N SER A 93 16.38 -15.44 -0.31
CA SER A 93 17.05 -16.69 -0.69
C SER A 93 18.21 -16.46 -1.67
N GLU A 94 18.02 -15.56 -2.65
CA GLU A 94 19.06 -15.24 -3.65
C GLU A 94 20.21 -14.41 -3.07
N SER A 95 19.92 -13.50 -2.15
CA SER A 95 20.95 -12.64 -1.52
C SER A 95 21.95 -13.43 -0.66
N LYS A 96 21.56 -14.59 -0.12
CA LYS A 96 22.47 -15.47 0.65
C LYS A 96 23.40 -16.28 -0.24
N SER A 97 23.10 -16.45 -1.53
CA SER A 97 23.97 -17.20 -2.45
C SER A 97 25.11 -16.36 -3.04
N PHE A 98 25.04 -15.02 -2.93
CA PHE A 98 26.04 -14.12 -3.51
C PHE A 98 27.23 -13.77 -2.59
N THR A 99 27.27 -14.27 -1.35
CA THR A 99 28.39 -14.02 -0.39
C THR A 99 29.29 -15.23 -0.16
N LEU A 100 29.19 -16.27 -1.00
CA LEU A 100 30.08 -17.44 -0.95
C LEU A 100 30.74 -17.64 -2.33
N SER A 101 31.73 -16.81 -2.66
CA SER A 101 32.81 -17.15 -3.60
C SER A 101 34.09 -16.43 -3.22
#